data_AF-A0A7S0FDJ6-F1
#
_entry.id   AF-A0A7S0FDJ6-F1
#
_cell.length_a   1.000
_cell.length_b   1.000
_cell.length_c   1.000
_cell.angle_alpha   90.00
_cell.angle_beta   90.00
_cell.angle_gamma   90.00
#
_symmetry.space_group_name_H-M   'P 1'
#
loop_
_entity.id
_entity.type
_entity.pdbx_description
1 polymer ?
#
loop_
_entity_poly.entity_id
_entity_poly.type
_entity_poly.pdbx_seq_one_letter_code
_entity_poly.pdbx_strand_id
1 'polypeptide(L)'
;GFAQHLCSDCVKQAARSALLVALLVAYWTAAQPGLLELWIRIPLLMCSGVFFLYKAAVLSVSLPRGRLPPENCCRHFHTDDFRLVAMHIAETMAIILIAALWCIYGRLPYYYFIPLCSMVVLPVLSMLLRQQGSPCSYRRFVVLAMVLGSPLLLVVYLAKQLWSNPKRLVDLSDGLVHTFVSIAAIPLCWFCPSTTPVLILWGVHSTVLLLGLVDKGITHRVEWKEGKIWWIFMQLSILATYVANLLQNFSDGFLENDSSVLVFWVSFSWLALCCSLSFSVNWVLCVRHYHAWQHRNGSFTIGPSSSPVAAPPQMIGTSTEMTGDGIARADEVADV
;
A
#
# COMPACT_ATOMS: atom_id res chain seq x y z
N GLY A 1 6.04 -16.23 18.01
CA GLY A 1 4.74 -15.53 18.03
C GLY A 1 4.70 -14.41 17.00
N PHE A 2 5.07 -13.18 17.36
CA PHE A 2 4.91 -12.04 16.45
C PHE A 2 6.02 -11.85 15.42
N ALA A 3 7.30 -12.16 15.73
CA ALA A 3 8.31 -12.17 14.66
C ALA A 3 7.86 -13.10 13.54
N GLN A 4 7.21 -14.21 13.88
CA GLN A 4 6.56 -15.10 12.94
C GLN A 4 5.33 -14.48 12.26
N HIS A 5 4.46 -13.71 12.94
CA HIS A 5 3.37 -12.98 12.28
C HIS A 5 3.86 -11.84 11.38
N LEU A 6 4.82 -11.03 11.81
CA LEU A 6 5.36 -9.92 11.04
C LEU A 6 6.21 -10.45 9.87
N CYS A 7 7.02 -11.49 10.06
CA CYS A 7 7.69 -12.17 8.96
C CYS A 7 6.70 -12.88 8.05
N SER A 8 5.67 -13.56 8.59
CA SER A 8 4.63 -14.20 7.77
C SER A 8 3.84 -13.18 6.97
N ASP A 9 3.43 -12.07 7.57
CA ASP A 9 2.67 -11.00 6.93
C ASP A 9 3.55 -10.23 5.94
N CYS A 10 4.82 -9.98 6.27
CA CYS A 10 5.78 -9.35 5.37
C CYS A 10 6.10 -10.24 4.18
N VAL A 11 6.42 -11.53 4.40
CA VAL A 11 6.66 -12.50 3.32
C VAL A 11 5.41 -12.68 2.49
N LYS A 12 4.23 -12.79 3.10
CA LYS A 12 2.96 -12.87 2.38
C LYS A 12 2.69 -11.61 1.58
N GLN A 13 2.93 -10.42 2.14
CA GLN A 13 2.76 -9.16 1.44
C GLN A 13 3.75 -9.02 0.29
N ALA A 14 5.03 -9.36 0.51
CA ALA A 14 6.07 -9.36 -0.50
C ALA A 14 5.75 -10.36 -1.62
N ALA A 15 5.33 -11.57 -1.30
CA ALA A 15 4.90 -12.57 -2.27
C ALA A 15 3.67 -12.11 -3.06
N ARG A 16 2.69 -11.48 -2.40
CA ARG A 16 1.52 -10.89 -3.07
C ARG A 16 1.91 -9.75 -4.01
N SER A 17 2.79 -8.85 -3.57
CA SER A 17 3.30 -7.76 -4.38
C SER A 17 4.12 -8.28 -5.56
N ALA A 18 4.99 -9.27 -5.35
CA ALA A 18 5.77 -9.92 -6.41
C ALA A 18 4.85 -10.61 -7.43
N LEU A 19 3.85 -11.35 -6.96
CA LEU A 19 2.85 -11.98 -7.82
C LEU A 19 2.06 -10.95 -8.64
N LEU A 20 1.63 -9.86 -8.00
CA LEU A 20 0.92 -8.77 -8.68
C LEU A 20 1.79 -8.17 -9.79
N VAL A 21 3.06 -7.85 -9.49
CA VAL A 21 3.99 -7.31 -10.48
C VAL A 21 4.23 -8.32 -11.60
N ALA A 22 4.45 -9.60 -11.27
CA ALA A 22 4.67 -10.65 -12.27
C ALA A 22 3.46 -10.81 -13.21
N LEU A 23 2.24 -10.84 -12.68
CA LEU A 23 1.01 -10.93 -13.48
C LEU A 23 0.78 -9.69 -14.33
N LEU A 24 1.15 -8.52 -13.81
CA LEU A 24 1.04 -7.26 -14.53
C LEU A 24 2.06 -7.17 -15.67
N VAL A 25 3.30 -7.61 -15.45
CA VAL A 25 4.34 -7.74 -16.48
C VAL A 25 3.91 -8.78 -17.52
N ALA A 26 3.41 -9.94 -17.10
CA ALA A 26 2.90 -10.96 -18.01
C ALA A 26 1.76 -10.43 -18.90
N TYR A 27 0.85 -9.66 -18.32
CA TYR A 27 -0.22 -8.97 -19.05
C TYR A 27 0.35 -8.00 -20.09
N TRP A 28 1.32 -7.17 -19.69
CA TRP A 28 1.99 -6.23 -20.58
C TRP A 28 2.75 -6.91 -21.72
N THR A 29 3.54 -7.95 -21.41
CA THR A 29 4.30 -8.72 -22.41
C THR A 29 3.35 -9.37 -23.41
N ALA A 30 2.25 -9.95 -22.94
CA ALA A 30 1.24 -10.54 -23.82
C ALA A 30 0.47 -9.51 -24.66
N ALA A 31 0.43 -8.24 -24.23
CA ALA A 31 -0.13 -7.15 -25.02
C ALA A 31 0.79 -6.72 -26.18
N GLN A 32 2.09 -7.05 -26.17
CA GLN A 32 3.03 -6.69 -27.23
C GLN A 32 2.97 -7.69 -28.40
N PRO A 33 2.57 -7.27 -29.62
CA PRO A 33 2.40 -8.19 -30.74
C PRO A 33 3.71 -8.79 -31.29
N GLY A 34 4.87 -8.19 -31.00
CA GLY A 34 6.17 -8.65 -31.50
C GLY A 34 7.06 -9.38 -30.50
N LEU A 35 6.67 -9.46 -29.21
CA LEU A 35 7.53 -10.08 -28.19
C LEU A 35 7.32 -11.58 -28.02
N LEU A 36 6.09 -12.07 -28.23
CA LEU A 36 5.72 -13.45 -27.96
C LEU A 36 4.81 -14.00 -29.07
N GLU A 37 4.92 -15.31 -29.31
CA GLU A 37 4.02 -16.02 -30.20
C GLU A 37 2.59 -16.08 -29.65
N LEU A 38 1.59 -16.12 -30.56
CA LEU A 38 0.17 -16.02 -30.20
C LEU A 38 -0.26 -17.07 -29.16
N TRP A 39 0.24 -18.30 -29.26
CA TRP A 39 -0.12 -19.38 -28.34
C TRP A 39 0.37 -19.19 -26.91
N ILE A 40 1.42 -18.39 -26.67
CA ILE A 40 1.90 -18.00 -25.33
C ILE A 40 1.11 -16.78 -24.83
N ARG A 41 0.77 -15.85 -25.74
CA ARG A 41 0.04 -14.63 -25.37
C ARG A 41 -1.34 -14.92 -24.79
N ILE A 42 -2.08 -15.86 -25.38
CA ILE A 42 -3.42 -16.24 -24.94
C ILE A 42 -3.43 -16.72 -23.46
N PRO A 43 -2.64 -17.72 -23.04
CA PRO A 43 -2.64 -18.17 -21.65
C PRO A 43 -2.14 -17.11 -20.67
N LEU A 44 -1.18 -16.27 -21.05
CA LEU A 44 -0.74 -15.14 -20.21
C LEU A 44 -1.88 -14.13 -19.98
N LEU A 45 -2.59 -13.72 -21.05
CA LEU A 45 -3.74 -12.83 -20.94
C LEU A 45 -4.88 -13.46 -20.12
N MET A 46 -5.14 -14.75 -20.31
CA MET A 46 -6.14 -15.49 -19.54
C MET A 46 -5.79 -15.55 -18.06
N CYS A 47 -4.54 -15.89 -17.71
CA CYS A 47 -4.08 -15.97 -16.33
C CYS A 47 -4.17 -14.62 -15.62
N SER A 48 -3.62 -13.56 -16.23
CA SER A 48 -3.71 -12.20 -15.67
C SER A 48 -5.15 -11.69 -15.63
N GLY A 49 -5.95 -11.96 -16.67
CA GLY A 49 -7.35 -11.58 -16.75
C GLY A 49 -8.20 -12.20 -15.64
N VAL A 50 -8.02 -13.49 -15.35
CA VAL A 50 -8.71 -14.18 -14.23
C VAL A 50 -8.33 -13.54 -12.89
N PHE A 51 -7.06 -13.22 -12.68
CA PHE A 51 -6.61 -12.54 -11.46
C PHE A 51 -7.25 -11.15 -11.30
N PHE A 52 -7.29 -10.36 -12.38
CA PHE A 52 -7.91 -9.04 -12.38
C PHE A 52 -9.43 -9.11 -12.14
N LEU A 53 -10.12 -10.04 -12.79
CA LEU A 53 -11.54 -10.29 -12.56
C LEU A 53 -11.82 -10.71 -11.11
N TYR A 54 -10.97 -11.57 -10.53
CA TYR A 54 -11.07 -11.94 -9.12
C TYR A 54 -10.99 -10.71 -8.20
N LYS A 55 -10.02 -9.81 -8.42
CA LYS A 55 -9.89 -8.57 -7.63
C LYS A 55 -11.12 -7.67 -7.78
N ALA A 56 -11.60 -7.48 -9.01
CA ALA A 56 -12.79 -6.69 -9.28
C ALA A 56 -14.02 -7.29 -8.57
N ALA A 57 -14.21 -8.61 -8.66
CA ALA A 57 -15.31 -9.32 -7.99
C ALA A 57 -15.26 -9.17 -6.46
N VAL A 58 -14.08 -9.36 -5.84
CA VAL A 58 -13.89 -9.18 -4.40
C VAL A 58 -14.28 -7.77 -3.97
N LEU A 59 -13.83 -6.74 -4.70
CA LEU A 59 -14.14 -5.35 -4.40
C LEU A 59 -15.63 -5.02 -4.63
N SER A 60 -16.23 -5.49 -5.72
CA SER A 60 -17.64 -5.26 -6.05
C SER A 60 -18.61 -5.93 -5.09
N VAL A 61 -18.23 -7.07 -4.49
CA VAL A 61 -19.05 -7.80 -3.52
C VAL A 61 -18.83 -7.30 -2.10
N SER A 62 -17.59 -6.94 -1.73
CA SER A 62 -17.25 -6.52 -0.37
C SER A 62 -17.56 -5.05 -0.08
N LEU A 63 -17.82 -4.23 -1.09
CA LEU A 63 -18.19 -2.81 -0.95
C LEU A 63 -19.68 -2.56 -1.26
N PRO A 64 -20.34 -1.62 -0.54
CA PRO A 64 -19.86 -0.88 0.63
C PRO A 64 -19.84 -1.75 1.90
N ARG A 65 -19.03 -1.35 2.90
CA ARG A 65 -18.88 -2.05 4.18
C ARG A 65 -20.17 -2.11 5.00
N GLY A 66 -20.24 -3.10 5.89
CA GLY A 66 -21.34 -3.27 6.85
C GLY A 66 -22.56 -4.00 6.28
N ARG A 67 -22.38 -4.75 5.18
CA ARG A 67 -23.41 -5.62 4.63
C ARG A 67 -23.25 -7.03 5.15
N LEU A 68 -24.36 -7.74 5.29
CA LEU A 68 -24.34 -9.17 5.51
C LEU A 68 -23.73 -9.87 4.28
N PRO A 69 -23.00 -10.98 4.48
CA PRO A 69 -22.46 -11.76 3.39
C PRO A 69 -23.59 -12.24 2.47
N PRO A 70 -23.41 -12.21 1.13
CA PRO A 70 -24.44 -12.73 0.22
C PRO A 70 -24.62 -14.23 0.43
N GLU A 71 -25.86 -14.72 0.29
CA GLU A 71 -26.20 -16.14 0.48
C GLU A 71 -25.80 -17.03 -0.71
N ASN A 72 -25.57 -16.41 -1.88
CA ASN A 72 -25.24 -17.10 -3.13
C ASN A 72 -23.74 -17.43 -3.25
N CYS A 73 -23.33 -18.02 -4.38
CA CYS A 73 -21.93 -18.30 -4.70
C CYS A 73 -20.99 -17.08 -4.55
N CYS A 74 -21.52 -15.86 -4.65
CA CYS A 74 -20.79 -14.61 -4.39
C CYS A 74 -20.15 -14.53 -3.00
N ARG A 75 -20.58 -15.36 -2.04
CA ARG A 75 -20.00 -15.44 -0.69
C ARG A 75 -18.49 -15.68 -0.72
N HIS A 76 -17.99 -16.43 -1.70
CA HIS A 76 -16.57 -16.72 -1.88
C HIS A 76 -15.72 -15.48 -2.17
N PHE A 77 -16.33 -14.42 -2.71
CA PHE A 77 -15.66 -13.15 -3.00
C PHE A 77 -15.89 -12.10 -1.91
N HIS A 78 -16.71 -12.40 -0.90
CA HIS A 78 -17.01 -11.48 0.18
C HIS A 78 -15.89 -11.52 1.24
N THR A 79 -15.47 -10.34 1.68
CA THR A 79 -14.48 -10.17 2.75
C THR A 79 -15.00 -9.14 3.76
N ASP A 80 -15.22 -9.61 4.99
CA ASP A 80 -15.63 -8.74 6.11
C ASP A 80 -14.46 -7.95 6.71
N ASP A 81 -13.22 -8.45 6.58
CA ASP A 81 -12.04 -7.80 7.12
C ASP A 81 -11.67 -6.53 6.33
N PHE A 82 -11.75 -5.38 7.00
CA PHE A 82 -11.38 -4.09 6.44
C PHE A 82 -9.96 -4.04 5.90
N ARG A 83 -9.02 -4.66 6.62
CA ARG A 83 -7.60 -4.59 6.25
C ARG A 83 -7.38 -5.26 4.91
N LEU A 84 -8.04 -6.40 4.71
CA LEU A 84 -7.96 -7.14 3.46
C LEU A 84 -8.65 -6.38 2.32
N VAL A 85 -9.82 -5.78 2.55
CA VAL A 85 -10.49 -4.93 1.54
C VAL A 85 -9.62 -3.72 1.17
N ALA A 86 -9.06 -3.00 2.15
CA ALA A 86 -8.17 -1.86 1.91
C ALA A 86 -6.91 -2.28 1.12
N MET A 87 -6.36 -3.46 1.41
CA MET A 87 -5.26 -4.04 0.64
C MET A 87 -5.65 -4.32 -0.81
N HIS A 88 -6.83 -4.90 -1.06
CA HIS A 88 -7.33 -5.10 -2.42
C HIS A 88 -7.53 -3.79 -3.18
N ILE A 89 -8.01 -2.72 -2.50
CA ILE A 89 -8.13 -1.39 -3.10
C ILE A 89 -6.73 -0.87 -3.49
N ALA A 90 -5.76 -0.95 -2.57
CA ALA A 90 -4.40 -0.48 -2.83
C ALA A 90 -3.73 -1.23 -3.99
N GLU A 91 -3.87 -2.56 -4.05
CA GLU A 91 -3.36 -3.40 -5.12
C GLU A 91 -4.01 -3.04 -6.48
N THR A 92 -5.33 -2.88 -6.53
CA THR A 92 -6.06 -2.49 -7.75
C THR A 92 -5.66 -1.09 -8.22
N MET A 93 -5.50 -0.13 -7.30
CA MET A 93 -5.03 1.22 -7.63
C MET A 93 -3.60 1.20 -8.18
N ALA A 94 -2.71 0.39 -7.60
CA ALA A 94 -1.35 0.21 -8.10
C ALA A 94 -1.34 -0.37 -9.52
N ILE A 95 -2.16 -1.39 -9.79
CA ILE A 95 -2.32 -1.98 -11.14
C ILE A 95 -2.71 -0.90 -12.15
N ILE A 96 -3.73 -0.10 -11.85
CA ILE A 96 -4.22 0.94 -12.75
C ILE A 96 -3.20 2.04 -12.94
N LEU A 97 -2.51 2.47 -11.88
CA LEU A 97 -1.49 3.51 -11.97
C LEU A 97 -0.31 3.07 -12.84
N ILE A 98 0.19 1.84 -12.65
CA ILE A 98 1.28 1.28 -13.47
C ILE A 98 0.82 1.12 -14.93
N ALA A 99 -0.38 0.58 -15.17
CA ALA A 99 -0.91 0.42 -16.51
C ALA A 99 -1.18 1.76 -17.20
N ALA A 100 -1.64 2.77 -16.45
CA ALA A 100 -1.83 4.14 -16.95
C ALA A 100 -0.50 4.75 -17.37
N LEU A 101 0.56 4.57 -16.57
CA LEU A 101 1.91 4.97 -16.95
C LEU A 101 2.31 4.30 -18.26
N TRP A 102 2.23 2.96 -18.37
CA TRP A 102 2.54 2.26 -19.62
C TRP A 102 1.73 2.76 -20.82
N CYS A 103 0.45 3.06 -20.63
CA CYS A 103 -0.40 3.61 -21.68
C CYS A 103 0.05 5.01 -22.12
N ILE A 104 0.37 5.90 -21.17
CA ILE A 104 0.87 7.26 -21.43
C ILE A 104 2.21 7.21 -22.19
N TYR A 105 3.06 6.24 -21.87
CA TYR A 105 4.33 6.00 -22.57
C TYR A 105 4.19 5.33 -23.95
N GLY A 106 2.97 5.01 -24.38
CA GLY A 106 2.75 4.23 -25.61
C GLY A 106 3.28 2.81 -25.54
N ARG A 107 3.66 2.32 -24.35
CA ARG A 107 4.11 0.94 -24.09
C ARG A 107 2.94 -0.02 -23.92
N LEU A 108 1.74 0.45 -23.64
CA LEU A 108 0.53 -0.37 -23.57
C LEU A 108 -0.56 0.25 -24.46
N PRO A 109 -1.09 -0.46 -25.46
CA PRO A 109 -2.20 0.06 -26.26
C PRO A 109 -3.43 0.34 -25.39
N TYR A 110 -4.13 1.45 -25.67
CA TYR A 110 -5.24 1.92 -24.82
C TYR A 110 -6.38 0.89 -24.66
N TYR A 111 -6.61 0.03 -25.63
CA TYR A 111 -7.64 -1.00 -25.57
C TYR A 111 -7.33 -2.13 -24.57
N TYR A 112 -6.07 -2.36 -24.20
CA TYR A 112 -5.69 -3.21 -23.05
C TYR A 112 -5.81 -2.45 -21.73
N PHE A 113 -5.68 -1.13 -21.74
CA PHE A 113 -5.82 -0.31 -20.53
C PHE A 113 -7.29 -0.18 -20.08
N ILE A 114 -8.24 -0.04 -21.02
CA ILE A 114 -9.68 0.13 -20.71
C ILE A 114 -10.24 -0.96 -19.78
N PRO A 115 -10.02 -2.28 -20.02
CA PRO A 115 -10.46 -3.33 -19.11
C PRO A 115 -9.91 -3.18 -17.68
N LEU A 116 -8.67 -2.73 -17.51
CA LEU A 116 -8.10 -2.50 -16.17
C LEU A 116 -8.78 -1.33 -15.46
N CYS A 117 -9.07 -0.23 -16.17
CA CYS A 117 -9.85 0.88 -15.62
C CYS A 117 -11.25 0.45 -15.16
N SER A 118 -11.88 -0.46 -15.90
CA SER A 118 -13.20 -0.99 -15.53
C SER A 118 -13.20 -1.68 -14.16
N MET A 119 -12.06 -2.20 -13.70
CA MET A 119 -11.94 -2.81 -12.36
C MET A 119 -12.17 -1.83 -11.21
N VAL A 120 -11.96 -0.53 -11.40
CA VAL A 120 -12.30 0.51 -10.41
C VAL A 120 -13.70 1.04 -10.63
N VAL A 121 -14.10 1.22 -11.89
CA VAL A 121 -15.44 1.70 -12.22
C VAL A 121 -16.52 0.74 -11.73
N LEU A 122 -16.32 -0.57 -11.85
CA LEU A 122 -17.32 -1.58 -11.46
C LEU A 122 -17.64 -1.59 -9.95
N PRO A 123 -16.67 -1.62 -9.01
CA PRO A 123 -16.95 -1.46 -7.58
C PRO A 123 -17.61 -0.13 -7.25
N VAL A 124 -17.18 0.96 -7.89
CA VAL A 124 -17.78 2.29 -7.68
C VAL A 124 -19.24 2.30 -8.15
N LEU A 125 -19.51 1.79 -9.34
CA LEU A 125 -20.87 1.71 -9.88
C LEU A 125 -21.74 0.78 -9.04
N SER A 126 -21.23 -0.38 -8.61
CA SER A 126 -21.92 -1.27 -7.67
C SER A 126 -22.26 -0.54 -6.36
N MET A 127 -21.31 0.24 -5.82
CA MET A 127 -21.53 1.06 -4.65
C MET A 127 -22.57 2.15 -4.87
N LEU A 128 -22.70 2.73 -6.06
CA LEU A 128 -23.69 3.75 -6.40
C LEU A 128 -25.07 3.15 -6.65
N LEU A 129 -25.18 2.08 -7.44
CA LEU A 129 -26.44 1.42 -7.76
C LEU A 129 -27.11 0.83 -6.52
N ARG A 130 -26.31 0.32 -5.58
CA ARG A 130 -26.81 -0.27 -4.33
C ARG A 130 -27.17 0.78 -3.25
N GLN A 131 -27.30 2.06 -3.60
CA GLN A 131 -27.62 3.18 -2.67
C GLN A 131 -29.10 3.52 -2.55
N GLN A 132 -30.02 2.81 -3.19
CA GLN A 132 -31.45 3.10 -3.07
C GLN A 132 -31.90 3.03 -1.59
N GLY A 133 -32.07 4.20 -0.94
CA GLY A 133 -32.72 4.34 0.36
C GLY A 133 -31.94 4.96 1.53
N SER A 134 -30.65 5.31 1.43
CA SER A 134 -29.91 5.89 2.58
C SER A 134 -29.39 7.32 2.32
N PRO A 135 -29.79 8.35 3.11
CA PRO A 135 -29.30 9.73 2.96
C PRO A 135 -27.82 9.97 3.33
N CYS A 136 -27.05 8.93 3.68
CA CYS A 136 -25.62 9.01 3.99
C CYS A 136 -24.70 8.90 2.74
N SER A 137 -25.07 9.52 1.61
CA SER A 137 -24.29 9.50 0.36
C SER A 137 -22.96 10.28 0.46
N TYR A 138 -22.97 11.40 1.19
CA TYR A 138 -21.83 12.31 1.29
C TYR A 138 -20.55 11.64 1.84
N ARG A 139 -20.65 10.90 2.96
CA ARG A 139 -19.47 10.27 3.59
C ARG A 139 -18.79 9.24 2.67
N ARG A 140 -19.56 8.52 1.84
CA ARG A 140 -19.02 7.53 0.89
C ARG A 140 -18.36 8.19 -0.31
N PHE A 141 -18.95 9.25 -0.84
CA PHE A 141 -18.34 10.07 -1.89
C PHE A 141 -17.02 10.69 -1.40
N VAL A 142 -17.00 11.22 -0.17
CA VAL A 142 -15.79 11.75 0.46
C VAL A 142 -14.69 10.69 0.58
N VAL A 143 -15.03 9.44 0.96
CA VAL A 143 -14.04 8.34 0.99
C VAL A 143 -13.51 8.02 -0.41
N LEU A 144 -14.37 7.96 -1.43
CA LEU A 144 -13.95 7.73 -2.81
C LEU A 144 -13.04 8.85 -3.32
N ALA A 145 -13.43 10.10 -3.09
CA ALA A 145 -12.66 11.28 -3.42
C ALA A 145 -11.31 11.30 -2.68
N MET A 146 -11.27 10.86 -1.41
CA MET A 146 -10.01 10.71 -0.67
C MET A 146 -9.12 9.60 -1.24
N VAL A 147 -9.67 8.48 -1.69
CA VAL A 147 -8.89 7.38 -2.31
C VAL A 147 -8.30 7.85 -3.64
N LEU A 148 -9.12 8.41 -4.53
CA LEU A 148 -8.69 8.92 -5.83
C LEU A 148 -7.76 10.13 -5.70
N GLY A 149 -8.02 11.00 -4.73
CA GLY A 149 -7.22 12.17 -4.42
C GLY A 149 -5.99 11.87 -3.57
N SER A 150 -5.81 10.64 -3.06
CA SER A 150 -4.69 10.32 -2.15
C SER A 150 -3.30 10.61 -2.71
N PRO A 151 -2.99 10.38 -4.01
CA PRO A 151 -1.69 10.74 -4.55
C PRO A 151 -1.48 12.26 -4.57
N LEU A 152 -2.51 13.03 -4.91
CA LEU A 152 -2.46 14.50 -4.89
C LEU A 152 -2.32 15.02 -3.45
N LEU A 153 -3.08 14.45 -2.51
CA LEU A 153 -2.98 14.80 -1.09
C LEU A 153 -1.58 14.48 -0.53
N LEU A 154 -0.95 13.39 -0.98
CA LEU A 154 0.42 13.07 -0.60
C LEU A 154 1.40 14.14 -1.10
N VAL A 155 1.28 14.56 -2.37
CA VAL A 155 2.11 15.64 -2.93
C VAL A 155 1.90 16.95 -2.18
N VAL A 156 0.65 17.35 -1.92
CA VAL A 156 0.31 18.56 -1.16
C VAL A 156 0.84 18.46 0.27
N TYR A 157 0.73 17.31 0.91
CA TYR A 157 1.26 17.07 2.25
C TYR A 157 2.78 17.23 2.29
N LEU A 158 3.49 16.62 1.33
CA LEU A 158 4.94 16.76 1.21
C LEU A 158 5.35 18.22 0.96
N ALA A 159 4.67 18.92 0.06
CA ALA A 159 4.91 20.33 -0.21
C ALA A 159 4.65 21.23 1.01
N LYS A 160 3.58 20.97 1.77
CA LYS A 160 3.27 21.68 3.01
C LYS A 160 4.33 21.42 4.08
N GLN A 161 4.75 20.16 4.23
CA GLN A 161 5.80 19.79 5.18
C GLN A 161 7.12 20.48 4.83
N LEU A 162 7.45 20.54 3.54
CA LEU A 162 8.60 21.25 3.00
C LEU A 162 8.57 22.74 3.34
N TRP A 163 7.44 23.39 3.06
CA TRP A 163 7.25 24.82 3.27
C TRP A 163 7.28 25.20 4.75
N SER A 164 6.73 24.36 5.61
CA SER A 164 6.66 24.63 7.05
C SER A 164 8.03 24.63 7.73
N ASN A 165 8.99 23.85 7.24
CA ASN A 165 10.27 23.62 7.90
C ASN A 165 11.40 23.39 6.87
N PRO A 166 11.81 24.42 6.11
CA PRO A 166 12.80 24.27 5.04
C PRO A 166 14.17 23.81 5.57
N LYS A 167 14.50 24.08 6.83
CA LYS A 167 15.75 23.59 7.46
C LYS A 167 15.86 22.06 7.46
N ARG A 168 14.74 21.33 7.42
CA ARG A 168 14.73 19.86 7.32
C ARG A 168 15.26 19.33 6.00
N LEU A 169 15.34 20.15 4.95
CA LEU A 169 15.94 19.77 3.67
C LEU A 169 17.47 19.67 3.69
N VAL A 170 18.11 20.26 4.69
CA VAL A 170 19.57 20.27 4.81
C VAL A 170 20.03 19.20 5.80
N ASP A 171 19.10 18.65 6.59
CA ASP A 171 19.40 17.64 7.59
C ASP A 171 19.47 16.25 6.98
N LEU A 172 20.70 15.77 6.79
CA LEU A 172 20.99 14.43 6.25
C LEU A 172 20.47 13.29 7.15
N SER A 173 20.12 13.55 8.41
CA SER A 173 19.54 12.53 9.29
C SER A 173 18.02 12.41 9.14
N ASP A 174 17.40 13.27 8.34
CA ASP A 174 15.97 13.29 8.06
C ASP A 174 15.65 12.56 6.75
N GLY A 175 14.64 11.69 6.78
CA GLY A 175 14.20 10.96 5.58
C GLY A 175 13.72 11.87 4.44
N LEU A 176 13.44 13.16 4.71
CA LEU A 176 12.99 14.11 3.69
C LEU A 176 14.04 14.39 2.60
N VAL A 177 15.33 14.50 2.96
CA VAL A 177 16.41 14.72 1.98
C VAL A 177 16.52 13.52 1.04
N HIS A 178 16.50 12.32 1.60
CA HIS A 178 16.55 11.07 0.84
C HIS A 178 15.32 10.88 -0.06
N THR A 179 14.14 11.31 0.42
CA THR A 179 12.90 11.35 -0.35
C THR A 179 13.07 12.24 -1.58
N PHE A 180 13.68 13.43 -1.42
CA PHE A 180 13.90 14.36 -2.53
C PHE A 180 14.83 13.76 -3.60
N VAL A 181 15.89 13.05 -3.19
CA VAL A 181 16.76 12.35 -4.16
C VAL A 181 15.99 11.31 -4.96
N SER A 182 15.09 10.56 -4.33
CA SER A 182 14.24 9.58 -5.03
C SER A 182 13.27 10.25 -6.00
N ILE A 183 12.67 11.38 -5.58
CA ILE A 183 11.80 12.19 -6.44
C ILE A 183 12.58 12.74 -7.63
N ALA A 184 13.80 13.23 -7.44
CA ALA A 184 14.65 13.77 -8.50
C ALA A 184 15.15 12.70 -9.47
N ALA A 185 15.37 11.46 -8.99
CA ALA A 185 15.77 10.35 -9.84
C ALA A 185 14.70 10.01 -10.90
N ILE A 186 13.41 10.10 -10.56
CA ILE A 186 12.29 9.78 -11.49
C ILE A 186 12.32 10.64 -12.78
N PRO A 187 12.27 11.99 -12.73
CA PRO A 187 12.33 12.83 -13.92
C PRO A 187 13.69 12.74 -14.61
N LEU A 188 14.80 12.51 -13.90
CA LEU A 188 16.09 12.25 -14.56
C LEU A 188 16.02 10.98 -15.41
N CYS A 189 15.45 9.90 -14.89
CA CYS A 189 15.23 8.68 -15.68
C CYS A 189 14.26 8.90 -16.84
N TRP A 190 13.28 9.79 -16.67
CA TRP A 190 12.26 10.06 -17.67
C TRP A 190 12.77 10.93 -18.82
N PHE A 191 13.38 12.06 -18.49
CA PHE A 191 13.65 13.14 -19.44
C PHE A 191 15.09 13.15 -19.95
N CYS A 192 16.02 12.46 -19.29
CA CYS A 192 17.39 12.38 -19.77
C CYS A 192 17.58 11.13 -20.65
N PRO A 193 18.01 11.28 -21.92
CA PRO A 193 18.38 10.13 -22.75
C PRO A 193 19.68 9.46 -22.26
N SER A 194 20.53 10.22 -21.55
CA SER A 194 21.80 9.74 -21.01
C SER A 194 21.65 9.07 -19.64
N THR A 195 22.34 7.94 -19.42
CA THR A 195 22.46 7.29 -18.09
C THR A 195 23.28 8.09 -17.08
N THR A 196 24.17 8.97 -17.55
CA THR A 196 25.20 9.60 -16.71
C THR A 196 24.63 10.37 -15.51
N PRO A 197 23.61 11.25 -15.65
CA PRO A 197 23.10 12.04 -14.53
C PRO A 197 22.50 11.18 -13.41
N VAL A 198 21.75 10.12 -13.77
CA VAL A 198 21.13 9.24 -12.79
C VAL A 198 22.17 8.37 -12.08
N LEU A 199 23.18 7.87 -12.81
CA LEU A 199 24.27 7.10 -12.23
C LEU A 199 25.11 7.94 -11.24
N ILE A 200 25.40 9.19 -11.59
CA ILE A 200 26.10 10.12 -10.67
C ILE A 200 25.25 10.36 -9.42
N LEU A 201 23.95 10.67 -9.58
CA LEU A 201 23.05 10.92 -8.46
C LEU A 201 22.99 9.72 -7.51
N TRP A 202 22.81 8.51 -8.05
CA TRP A 202 22.78 7.29 -7.24
C TRP A 202 24.13 6.96 -6.63
N GLY A 203 25.24 7.18 -7.33
CA GLY A 203 26.58 6.97 -6.80
C GLY A 203 26.85 7.86 -5.59
N VAL A 204 26.62 9.17 -5.74
CA VAL A 204 26.77 10.15 -4.65
C VAL A 204 25.80 9.87 -3.50
N HIS A 205 24.55 9.52 -3.78
CA HIS A 205 23.61 9.20 -2.72
C HIS A 205 23.96 7.89 -2.01
N SER A 206 24.46 6.88 -2.74
CA SER A 206 24.89 5.60 -2.16
C SER A 206 26.03 5.79 -1.16
N THR A 207 26.99 6.68 -1.42
CA THR A 207 28.05 6.99 -0.44
C THR A 207 27.48 7.62 0.82
N VAL A 208 26.53 8.55 0.70
CA VAL A 208 25.82 9.15 1.85
C VAL A 208 25.04 8.08 2.64
N LEU A 209 24.30 7.19 1.96
CA LEU A 209 23.54 6.12 2.60
C LEU A 209 24.45 5.13 3.32
N LEU A 210 25.59 4.78 2.71
CA LEU A 210 26.58 3.89 3.31
C LEU A 210 27.20 4.52 4.57
N LEU A 211 27.60 5.80 4.50
CA LEU A 211 28.07 6.54 5.67
C LEU A 211 26.99 6.59 6.76
N GLY A 212 25.73 6.76 6.38
CA GLY A 212 24.62 6.77 7.32
C GLY A 212 24.38 5.42 7.99
N LEU A 213 24.55 4.31 7.25
CA LEU A 213 24.50 2.95 7.80
C LEU A 213 25.66 2.69 8.76
N VAL A 214 26.88 3.12 8.40
CA VAL A 214 28.06 3.03 9.27
C VAL A 214 27.84 3.84 10.54
N ASP A 215 27.29 5.06 10.44
CA ASP A 215 26.99 5.84 11.62
C ASP A 215 25.92 5.20 12.49
N LYS A 216 24.80 4.76 11.89
CA LYS A 216 23.69 4.13 12.63
C LYS A 216 24.09 2.81 13.28
N GLY A 217 25.03 2.06 12.68
CA GLY A 217 25.44 0.74 13.15
C GLY A 217 26.66 0.72 14.07
N ILE A 218 27.59 1.68 13.93
CA ILE A 218 28.89 1.65 14.63
C ILE A 218 29.09 2.88 15.50
N THR A 219 28.98 4.09 14.96
CA THR A 219 29.42 5.30 15.69
C THR A 219 28.34 5.95 16.53
N HIS A 220 27.06 5.76 16.16
CA HIS A 220 25.88 6.34 16.81
C HIS A 220 26.03 7.85 17.11
N ARG A 221 26.73 8.60 16.25
CA ARG A 221 27.01 10.03 16.49
C ARG A 221 25.86 10.92 16.07
N VAL A 222 25.11 10.53 15.04
CA VAL A 222 23.99 11.32 14.50
C VAL A 222 22.67 10.79 15.04
N GLU A 223 21.82 11.69 15.51
CA GLU A 223 20.45 11.36 15.88
C GLU A 223 19.58 11.30 14.61
N TRP A 224 19.35 10.08 14.13
CA TRP A 224 18.48 9.81 12.99
C TRP A 224 17.02 10.00 13.36
N LYS A 225 16.31 10.85 12.62
CA LYS A 225 14.91 11.17 12.89
C LYS A 225 13.98 10.06 12.40
N GLU A 226 13.43 9.30 13.32
CA GLU A 226 12.46 8.24 13.03
C GLU A 226 11.15 8.82 12.47
N GLY A 227 10.46 8.07 11.62
CA GLY A 227 9.11 8.48 11.19
C GLY A 227 8.61 7.87 9.89
N LYS A 228 7.38 8.27 9.53
CA LYS A 228 6.67 7.77 8.33
C LYS A 228 7.37 8.13 7.02
N ILE A 229 8.16 9.19 7.01
CA ILE A 229 8.84 9.70 5.81
C ILE A 229 9.81 8.68 5.21
N TRP A 230 10.48 7.88 6.03
CA TRP A 230 11.39 6.82 5.57
C TRP A 230 10.67 5.72 4.78
N TRP A 231 9.41 5.41 5.13
CA TRP A 231 8.61 4.46 4.36
C TRP A 231 8.22 5.03 2.99
N ILE A 232 7.94 6.34 2.93
CA ILE A 232 7.67 7.06 1.67
C ILE A 232 8.93 7.10 0.80
N PHE A 233 10.09 7.42 1.39
CA PHE A 233 11.40 7.37 0.74
C PHE A 233 11.67 6.00 0.11
N MET A 234 11.47 4.92 0.86
CA MET A 234 11.65 3.55 0.35
C MET A 234 10.71 3.25 -0.83
N GLN A 235 9.42 3.62 -0.73
CA GLN A 235 8.46 3.43 -1.83
C GLN A 235 8.85 4.21 -3.10
N LEU A 236 9.31 5.45 -2.95
CA LEU A 236 9.77 6.28 -4.07
C LEU A 236 11.10 5.78 -4.65
N SER A 237 11.99 5.22 -3.83
CA SER A 237 13.22 4.57 -4.31
C SER A 237 12.91 3.34 -5.17
N ILE A 238 11.96 2.52 -4.74
CA ILE A 238 11.47 1.37 -5.52
C ILE A 238 10.87 1.87 -6.85
N LEU A 239 10.05 2.92 -6.81
CA LEU A 239 9.47 3.50 -8.02
C LEU A 239 10.55 4.07 -8.97
N ALA A 240 11.56 4.75 -8.45
CA ALA A 240 12.66 5.31 -9.24
C ALA A 240 13.53 4.23 -9.90
N THR A 241 13.80 3.13 -9.20
CA THR A 241 14.51 1.99 -9.80
C THR A 241 13.64 1.25 -10.83
N TYR A 242 12.34 1.10 -10.59
CA TYR A 242 11.38 0.56 -11.56
C TYR A 242 11.35 1.40 -12.84
N VAL A 243 11.10 2.70 -12.66
CA VAL A 243 11.65 3.84 -13.42
C VAL A 243 12.64 3.49 -14.53
N ALA A 244 13.90 3.50 -14.08
CA ALA A 244 15.10 3.33 -14.86
C ALA A 244 15.24 1.97 -15.53
N ASN A 245 14.84 0.88 -14.85
CA ASN A 245 15.13 -0.46 -15.33
C ASN A 245 14.11 -1.01 -16.32
N LEU A 246 12.85 -0.54 -16.26
CA LEU A 246 11.77 -1.14 -17.04
C LEU A 246 11.11 -0.19 -18.04
N LEU A 247 11.09 1.12 -17.77
CA LEU A 247 10.40 2.06 -18.67
C LEU A 247 11.35 2.75 -19.65
N GLN A 248 12.61 2.95 -19.25
CA GLN A 248 13.58 3.70 -20.03
C GLN A 248 14.59 2.78 -20.71
N ASN A 249 14.75 2.97 -22.02
CA ASN A 249 15.92 2.49 -22.76
C ASN A 249 16.84 3.69 -22.92
N PHE A 250 17.89 3.75 -22.10
CA PHE A 250 18.90 4.79 -22.26
C PHE A 250 19.68 4.55 -23.56
N SER A 251 19.68 5.53 -24.46
CA SER A 251 20.39 5.45 -25.73
C SER A 251 21.84 5.93 -25.62
N ASP A 252 22.12 6.82 -24.67
CA ASP A 252 23.42 7.48 -24.55
C ASP A 252 24.03 7.22 -23.16
N GLY A 253 25.36 7.15 -23.07
CA GLY A 253 26.06 7.15 -21.78
C GLY A 253 27.32 6.30 -21.73
N PHE A 254 27.81 6.08 -20.50
CA PHE A 254 28.95 5.20 -20.25
C PHE A 254 28.62 3.75 -20.63
N LEU A 255 29.51 3.12 -21.40
CA LEU A 255 29.39 1.72 -21.85
C LEU A 255 28.07 1.48 -22.60
N GLU A 256 27.90 2.09 -23.77
CA GLU A 256 26.68 2.03 -24.60
C GLU A 256 26.08 0.61 -24.70
N ASN A 257 26.92 -0.39 -24.94
CA ASN A 257 26.53 -1.81 -25.06
C ASN A 257 26.09 -2.46 -23.73
N ASP A 258 26.64 -2.02 -22.59
CA ASP A 258 26.42 -2.61 -21.26
C ASP A 258 25.65 -1.69 -20.29
N SER A 259 25.12 -0.58 -20.82
CA SER A 259 24.48 0.49 -20.04
C SER A 259 23.30 -0.01 -19.21
N SER A 260 22.49 -0.91 -19.75
CA SER A 260 21.36 -1.53 -19.05
C SER A 260 21.79 -2.39 -17.86
N VAL A 261 22.85 -3.19 -18.02
CA VAL A 261 23.41 -4.04 -16.97
C VAL A 261 24.04 -3.19 -15.87
N LEU A 262 24.76 -2.14 -16.25
CA LEU A 262 25.34 -1.19 -15.30
C LEU A 262 24.25 -0.49 -14.47
N VAL A 263 23.22 0.07 -15.13
CA VAL A 263 22.08 0.72 -14.48
C VAL A 263 21.38 -0.26 -13.53
N PHE A 264 21.19 -1.51 -13.94
CA PHE A 264 20.61 -2.55 -13.09
C PHE A 264 21.40 -2.75 -11.80
N TRP A 265 22.71 -3.00 -11.87
CA TRP A 265 23.51 -3.26 -10.67
C TRP A 265 23.66 -2.04 -9.76
N VAL A 266 23.84 -0.84 -10.34
CA VAL A 266 23.94 0.40 -9.57
C VAL A 266 22.61 0.71 -8.89
N SER A 267 21.49 0.61 -9.60
CA SER A 267 20.15 0.84 -9.04
C SER A 267 19.79 -0.18 -7.97
N PHE A 268 20.13 -1.46 -8.16
CA PHE A 268 19.91 -2.52 -7.18
C PHE A 268 20.71 -2.26 -5.90
N SER A 269 21.99 -1.92 -6.03
CA SER A 269 22.86 -1.60 -4.89
C SER A 269 22.35 -0.37 -4.13
N TRP A 270 21.98 0.68 -4.87
CA TRP A 270 21.38 1.89 -4.32
C TRP A 270 20.09 1.58 -3.55
N LEU A 271 19.18 0.79 -4.14
CA LEU A 271 17.93 0.40 -3.50
C LEU A 271 18.15 -0.44 -2.23
N ALA A 272 19.10 -1.37 -2.27
CA ALA A 272 19.46 -2.17 -1.09
C ALA A 272 19.94 -1.28 0.07
N LEU A 273 20.74 -0.25 -0.22
CA LEU A 273 21.15 0.75 0.78
C LEU A 273 19.97 1.58 1.28
N CYS A 274 19.08 2.06 0.39
CA CYS A 274 17.87 2.81 0.77
C CYS A 274 16.99 1.99 1.73
N CYS A 275 16.73 0.72 1.40
CA CYS A 275 15.95 -0.19 2.23
C CYS A 275 16.64 -0.43 3.57
N SER A 276 17.93 -0.78 3.55
CA SER A 276 18.70 -1.09 4.77
C SER A 276 18.71 0.08 5.74
N LEU A 277 18.96 1.30 5.26
CA LEU A 277 18.97 2.50 6.10
C LEU A 277 17.56 2.79 6.65
N SER A 278 16.53 2.74 5.79
CA SER A 278 15.14 2.98 6.21
C SER A 278 14.68 2.02 7.31
N PHE A 279 14.99 0.72 7.16
CA PHE A 279 14.70 -0.28 8.18
C PHE A 279 15.51 -0.03 9.46
N SER A 280 16.79 0.26 9.35
CA SER A 280 17.67 0.51 10.50
C SER A 280 17.24 1.73 11.32
N VAL A 281 16.84 2.82 10.64
CA VAL A 281 16.35 4.03 11.30
C VAL A 281 15.00 3.77 11.98
N ASN A 282 14.06 3.09 11.32
CA ASN A 282 12.72 2.85 11.86
C ASN A 282 12.58 1.58 12.71
N TRP A 283 13.67 0.85 12.96
CA TRP A 283 13.61 -0.43 13.69
C TRP A 283 12.95 -0.28 15.06
N VAL A 284 13.29 0.79 15.79
CA VAL A 284 12.72 1.07 17.11
C VAL A 284 11.21 1.28 17.04
N LEU A 285 10.69 2.01 16.04
CA LEU A 285 9.25 2.18 15.83
C LEU A 285 8.57 0.83 15.56
N CYS A 286 9.19 -0.02 14.74
CA CYS A 286 8.69 -1.38 14.49
C CYS A 286 8.59 -2.19 15.78
N VAL A 287 9.64 -2.16 16.61
CA VAL A 287 9.67 -2.84 17.92
C VAL A 287 8.65 -2.27 18.91
N ARG A 288 8.45 -0.95 18.94
CA ARG A 288 7.41 -0.33 19.79
C ARG A 288 6.01 -0.71 19.36
N HIS A 289 5.72 -0.64 18.06
CA HIS A 289 4.43 -1.06 17.52
C HIS A 289 4.18 -2.55 17.76
N TYR A 290 5.24 -3.35 17.67
CA TYR A 290 5.18 -4.75 18.07
C TYR A 290 4.77 -4.89 19.54
N HIS A 291 5.50 -4.31 20.49
CA HIS A 291 5.18 -4.48 21.90
C HIS A 291 3.78 -3.97 22.25
N ALA A 292 3.33 -2.87 21.64
CA ALA A 292 1.97 -2.37 21.81
C ALA A 292 0.91 -3.36 21.27
N TRP A 293 1.17 -3.96 20.11
CA TRP A 293 0.31 -5.02 19.57
C TRP A 293 0.32 -6.26 20.48
N GLN A 294 1.50 -6.65 20.98
CA GLN A 294 1.68 -7.80 21.85
C GLN A 294 0.94 -7.60 23.18
N HIS A 295 1.00 -6.42 23.78
CA HIS A 295 0.27 -6.11 25.00
C HIS A 295 -1.25 -6.17 24.80
N ARG A 296 -1.75 -5.80 23.61
CA ARG A 296 -3.19 -5.83 23.30
C ARG A 296 -3.73 -7.21 22.95
N ASN A 297 -2.91 -8.08 22.36
CA ASN A 297 -3.34 -9.38 21.84
C ASN A 297 -2.72 -10.58 22.58
N GLY A 298 -1.77 -10.33 23.47
CA GLY A 298 -1.01 -11.35 24.19
C GLY A 298 -1.57 -11.70 25.58
N SER A 299 -2.53 -10.94 26.11
CA SER A 299 -3.23 -11.34 27.33
C SER A 299 -4.35 -12.32 26.98
N PHE A 300 -3.99 -13.61 26.93
CA PHE A 300 -5.00 -14.65 27.07
C PHE A 300 -5.37 -14.71 28.54
N THR A 301 -6.46 -14.05 28.92
CA THR A 301 -7.13 -14.38 30.19
C THR A 301 -7.64 -15.80 30.03
N ILE A 302 -6.91 -16.76 30.57
CA ILE A 302 -7.48 -18.04 30.97
C ILE A 302 -8.53 -17.63 32.00
N GLY A 303 -9.79 -17.50 31.56
CA GLY A 303 -10.89 -17.33 32.49
C GLY A 303 -10.73 -18.43 33.55
N PRO A 304 -10.82 -18.11 34.85
CA PRO A 304 -10.80 -19.15 35.87
C PRO A 304 -11.77 -20.20 35.37
N SER A 305 -11.29 -21.43 35.18
CA SER A 305 -12.16 -22.54 34.80
C SER A 305 -13.30 -22.44 35.77
N SER A 306 -14.46 -21.97 35.30
CA SER A 306 -15.66 -21.99 36.10
C SER A 306 -15.87 -23.47 36.27
N SER A 307 -15.34 -24.02 37.38
CA SER A 307 -15.83 -25.27 37.91
C SER A 307 -17.32 -25.13 37.78
N PRO A 308 -18.01 -26.08 37.12
CA PRO A 308 -19.44 -26.11 37.12
C PRO A 308 -19.86 -26.28 38.58
N VAL A 309 -19.90 -25.18 39.33
CA VAL A 309 -20.73 -25.03 40.49
C VAL A 309 -22.09 -25.23 39.88
N ALA A 310 -22.59 -26.45 40.05
CA ALA A 310 -23.88 -26.90 39.58
C ALA A 310 -24.85 -25.76 39.86
N ALA A 311 -25.23 -25.04 38.80
CA ALA A 311 -26.29 -24.07 38.91
C ALA A 311 -27.48 -24.90 39.43
N PRO A 312 -27.99 -24.63 40.64
CA PRO A 312 -29.19 -25.32 41.08
C PRO A 312 -30.25 -25.10 39.99
N PRO A 313 -31.02 -26.14 39.64
CA PRO A 313 -31.98 -26.08 38.55
C PRO A 313 -32.84 -24.82 38.75
N GLN A 314 -32.72 -23.87 37.83
CA GLN A 314 -33.64 -22.75 37.76
C GLN A 314 -35.02 -23.36 37.55
N MET A 315 -35.78 -23.46 38.64
CA MET A 315 -37.21 -23.68 38.55
C MET A 315 -37.76 -22.55 37.68
N ILE A 316 -38.38 -22.95 36.58
CA ILE A 316 -39.24 -22.13 35.74
C ILE A 316 -40.40 -21.70 36.64
N GLY A 317 -40.15 -20.65 37.41
CA GLY A 317 -41.10 -19.98 38.28
C GLY A 317 -41.70 -18.81 37.54
N THR A 318 -42.88 -19.03 36.99
CA THR A 318 -44.01 -18.09 37.00
C THR A 318 -43.66 -16.61 36.89
N SER A 319 -43.80 -16.12 35.65
CA SER A 319 -44.29 -14.79 35.30
C SER A 319 -45.12 -14.15 36.42
N THR A 320 -44.48 -13.24 37.18
CA THR A 320 -45.19 -12.26 38.01
C THR A 320 -45.26 -10.98 37.21
N GLU A 321 -46.36 -10.89 36.48
CA GLU A 321 -47.32 -9.78 36.51
C GLU A 321 -46.84 -8.34 36.74
N MET A 322 -47.34 -7.49 35.84
CA MET A 322 -47.38 -6.03 35.79
C MET A 322 -47.35 -5.28 37.13
N THR A 323 -46.56 -4.21 37.16
CA THR A 323 -46.92 -2.86 37.64
C THR A 323 -45.71 -1.98 37.34
N GLY A 324 -45.78 -0.83 36.67
CA GLY A 324 -46.78 0.22 36.76
C GLY A 324 -46.06 1.49 37.24
N ASP A 325 -46.04 2.51 36.39
CA ASP A 325 -45.88 3.95 36.70
C ASP A 325 -44.62 4.52 37.39
N GLY A 326 -44.30 5.75 36.93
CA GLY A 326 -43.39 6.71 37.58
C GLY A 326 -42.46 7.37 36.57
N ILE A 327 -42.88 8.35 35.76
CA ILE A 327 -43.04 9.78 36.11
C ILE A 327 -41.85 10.34 36.89
N ALA A 328 -41.09 11.26 36.26
CA ALA A 328 -40.56 12.54 36.78
C ALA A 328 -39.29 12.93 36.00
N ARG A 329 -39.34 14.03 35.21
CA ARG A 329 -38.84 15.39 35.54
C ARG A 329 -37.30 15.45 35.61
N ALA A 330 -36.63 16.18 34.71
CA ALA A 330 -36.58 17.64 34.52
C ALA A 330 -35.35 18.23 35.22
N ASP A 331 -34.67 19.08 34.46
CA ASP A 331 -33.63 20.03 34.88
C ASP A 331 -32.33 19.35 35.40
N GLU A 332 -31.13 19.88 35.24
CA GLU A 332 -30.73 21.27 35.41
C GLU A 332 -29.23 21.42 35.05
N VAL A 333 -28.82 22.68 34.91
CA VAL A 333 -27.44 23.23 35.04
C VAL A 333 -26.59 23.29 33.77
N ALA A 334 -26.77 24.43 33.08
CA ALA A 334 -25.66 25.16 32.48
C ALA A 334 -24.74 25.71 33.57
N ASP A 335 -23.42 25.68 33.37
CA ASP A 335 -22.51 26.66 33.98
C ASP A 335 -21.18 26.75 33.21
N VAL A 336 -20.88 28.03 32.85
CA VAL A 336 -19.62 28.73 32.53
C VAL A 336 -18.83 28.34 31.27
#